data_AF-A0A1C5Y815-F1
#
_entry.id   AF-A0A1C5Y815-F1
#
_cell.length_a   1.000
_cell.length_b   1.000
_cell.length_c   1.000
_cell.angle_alpha   90.00
_cell.angle_beta   90.00
_cell.angle_gamma   90.00
#
_symmetry.space_group_name_H-M   'P 1'
#
loop_
_entity.id
_entity.type
_entity.pdbx_description
1 polymer ?
#
loop_
_entity_poly.entity_id
_entity_poly.type
_entity_poly.pdbx_seq_one_letter_code
_entity_poly.pdbx_strand_id
1 'polypeptide(L)'
;MTSKIRVEEIVDLIDFLCICGFPEEFEIMGRLIVDKLSYVSDFSMDNGKAKEWSGAILYLIAKESGLFKMSEVRKNDEMCISEEKMAKLIIRVKYDIMKYNADKIRKALPKNFKCYVKLKNNAAYEIMSNFSTNVKSAKDITNIDDICEYFYDFPLQVLEAIEDYINQQFRKVTIQNRKYLLEEARNKIPDDVFENLHGRFLDNNETMTYLRLKFDIGILNYVGYNFKDALQPFKEVLELDKKDMFGARHRILPCLIKLNRLEEAKQFVSEFKNDESTFMLYNKALYYHICNDEVNANLYIQKAFEKNNIVPKYILGIEDKSFEEENVTDFMGGVKSIYPEGSKEEALVYKNVIDLFWRDTQERRLWLLDEYFSYLERSNIEIEVKRDYIENNIVKYFEGYQKIKDKNLDEEEIQVKKYLDIIIKEIFEAYKEEYNHIDEYDFIKKIFDNNNENEIYVDEDLILNQNDAEITSFSQDIFNSSDDDED
;
A
#
# COMPACT_ATOMS: atom_id res chain seq x y z
N MET A 1 -20.68 -33.08 12.49
CA MET A 1 -21.01 -31.71 12.03
C MET A 1 -19.74 -30.89 11.93
N THR A 2 -19.61 -30.13 10.85
CA THR A 2 -18.47 -29.24 10.58
C THR A 2 -18.63 -27.93 11.35
N SER A 3 -17.54 -27.35 11.85
CA SER A 3 -17.56 -26.04 12.50
C SER A 3 -17.95 -24.91 11.54
N LYS A 4 -18.58 -23.85 12.07
CA LYS A 4 -19.01 -22.69 11.27
C LYS A 4 -17.82 -22.00 10.58
N ILE A 5 -16.71 -21.83 11.30
CA ILE A 5 -15.47 -21.24 10.76
C ILE A 5 -14.97 -22.06 9.58
N ARG A 6 -14.94 -23.40 9.71
CA ARG A 6 -14.50 -24.28 8.62
C ARG A 6 -15.45 -24.25 7.41
N VAL A 7 -16.74 -24.12 7.63
CA VAL A 7 -17.72 -23.93 6.54
C VAL A 7 -17.41 -22.65 5.77
N GLU A 8 -17.18 -21.53 6.47
CA GLU A 8 -16.81 -20.26 5.85
C GLU A 8 -15.49 -20.40 5.05
N GLU A 9 -14.43 -20.94 5.66
CA GLU A 9 -13.15 -21.18 4.98
C GLU A 9 -13.27 -21.97 3.66
N ILE A 10 -14.09 -23.04 3.66
CA ILE A 10 -14.27 -23.90 2.48
C ILE A 10 -15.07 -23.18 1.39
N VAL A 11 -16.11 -22.43 1.77
CA VAL A 11 -16.91 -21.62 0.84
C VAL A 11 -16.03 -20.58 0.18
N ASP A 12 -15.21 -19.88 0.95
CA ASP A 12 -14.35 -18.83 0.42
C ASP A 12 -13.33 -19.38 -0.58
N LEU A 13 -12.75 -20.54 -0.28
CA LEU A 13 -11.85 -21.23 -1.22
C LEU A 13 -12.56 -21.68 -2.51
N ILE A 14 -13.82 -22.12 -2.43
CA ILE A 14 -14.60 -22.50 -3.62
C ILE A 14 -14.84 -21.27 -4.49
N ASP A 15 -15.27 -20.18 -3.88
CA ASP A 15 -15.58 -18.94 -4.60
C ASP A 15 -14.33 -18.39 -5.29
N PHE A 16 -13.20 -18.36 -4.58
CA PHE A 16 -11.91 -17.97 -5.12
C PHE A 16 -11.56 -18.76 -6.39
N LEU A 17 -11.64 -20.08 -6.30
CA LEU A 17 -11.27 -20.96 -7.41
C LEU A 17 -12.20 -20.78 -8.61
N CYS A 18 -13.47 -20.46 -8.38
CA CYS A 18 -14.39 -20.15 -9.46
C CYS A 18 -14.04 -18.84 -10.15
N ILE A 19 -13.72 -17.80 -9.38
CA ILE A 19 -13.25 -16.52 -9.95
C ILE A 19 -11.96 -16.72 -10.77
N CYS A 20 -11.03 -17.56 -10.30
CA CYS A 20 -9.78 -17.84 -11.01
C CYS A 20 -9.96 -18.62 -12.33
N GLY A 21 -11.10 -19.28 -12.54
CA GLY A 21 -11.31 -19.94 -13.82
C GLY A 21 -12.38 -21.02 -13.90
N PHE A 22 -13.08 -21.39 -12.81
CA PHE A 22 -14.28 -22.24 -12.96
C PHE A 22 -15.52 -21.42 -13.34
N PRO A 23 -16.44 -22.01 -14.14
CA PRO A 23 -17.71 -21.35 -14.43
C PRO A 23 -18.49 -21.00 -13.16
N GLU A 24 -19.23 -19.89 -13.15
CA GLU A 24 -20.06 -19.41 -12.03
C GLU A 24 -21.01 -20.51 -11.49
N GLU A 25 -21.47 -21.42 -12.37
CA GLU A 25 -22.32 -22.54 -11.95
C GLU A 25 -21.64 -23.48 -10.95
N PHE A 26 -20.30 -23.58 -10.97
CA PHE A 26 -19.52 -24.36 -9.99
C PHE A 26 -19.55 -23.70 -8.61
N GLU A 27 -19.51 -22.37 -8.54
CA GLU A 27 -19.59 -21.64 -7.28
C GLU A 27 -20.93 -21.94 -6.60
N ILE A 28 -22.03 -21.75 -7.33
CA ILE A 28 -23.39 -21.97 -6.84
C ILE A 28 -23.55 -23.42 -6.36
N MET A 29 -23.10 -24.39 -7.18
CA MET A 29 -23.20 -25.81 -6.82
C MET A 29 -22.29 -26.16 -5.64
N GLY A 30 -21.10 -25.58 -5.56
CA GLY A 30 -20.14 -25.78 -4.48
C GLY A 30 -20.69 -25.29 -3.14
N ARG A 31 -21.22 -24.06 -3.09
CA ARG A 31 -21.91 -23.51 -1.91
C ARG A 31 -23.06 -24.39 -1.46
N LEU A 32 -23.89 -24.87 -2.39
CA LEU A 32 -25.00 -25.79 -2.11
C LEU A 32 -24.53 -27.11 -1.50
N ILE A 33 -23.42 -27.67 -1.99
CA ILE A 33 -22.84 -28.89 -1.43
C ILE A 33 -22.32 -28.64 -0.01
N VAL A 34 -21.58 -27.55 0.22
CA VAL A 34 -21.08 -27.20 1.55
C VAL A 34 -22.21 -27.01 2.55
N ASP A 35 -23.25 -26.26 2.16
CA ASP A 35 -24.45 -26.04 2.98
C ASP A 35 -25.06 -27.37 3.39
N LYS A 36 -25.28 -28.28 2.43
CA LYS A 36 -25.85 -29.61 2.73
C LYS A 36 -24.97 -30.45 3.65
N LEU A 37 -23.67 -30.45 3.44
CA LEU A 37 -22.73 -31.20 4.28
C LEU A 37 -22.65 -30.64 5.70
N SER A 38 -22.87 -29.33 5.90
CA SER A 38 -22.82 -28.69 7.22
C SER A 38 -23.86 -29.25 8.19
N TYR A 39 -25.00 -29.72 7.67
CA TYR A 39 -26.10 -30.30 8.44
C TYR A 39 -26.02 -31.82 8.63
N VAL A 40 -25.04 -32.51 8.03
CA VAL A 40 -24.89 -33.97 8.18
C VAL A 40 -24.21 -34.28 9.51
N SER A 41 -24.91 -34.97 10.42
CA SER A 41 -24.41 -35.25 11.78
C SER A 41 -23.11 -36.05 11.78
N ASP A 42 -23.05 -37.07 10.94
CA ASP A 42 -21.99 -38.09 10.92
C ASP A 42 -20.87 -37.77 9.92
N PHE A 43 -20.87 -36.55 9.40
CA PHE A 43 -19.85 -36.01 8.51
C PHE A 43 -19.23 -34.75 9.11
N SER A 44 -17.93 -34.55 8.91
CA SER A 44 -17.24 -33.33 9.30
C SER A 44 -16.07 -33.07 8.35
N MET A 45 -15.92 -31.81 7.96
CA MET A 45 -14.79 -31.30 7.18
C MET A 45 -13.73 -30.60 8.07
N ASP A 46 -13.86 -30.71 9.40
CA ASP A 46 -12.86 -30.15 10.32
C ASP A 46 -11.56 -30.97 10.31
N ASN A 47 -11.66 -32.27 10.03
CA ASN A 47 -10.52 -33.18 9.92
C ASN A 47 -9.95 -33.17 8.49
N GLY A 48 -8.90 -32.38 8.27
CA GLY A 48 -8.24 -32.20 6.96
C GLY A 48 -8.01 -30.71 6.66
N LYS A 49 -7.34 -30.40 5.55
CA LYS A 49 -7.13 -29.00 5.14
C LYS A 49 -8.34 -28.47 4.37
N ALA A 50 -8.71 -27.20 4.57
CA ALA A 50 -9.86 -26.61 3.87
C ALA A 50 -9.72 -26.71 2.33
N LYS A 51 -8.50 -26.53 1.79
CA LYS A 51 -8.20 -26.72 0.37
C LYS A 51 -8.46 -28.13 -0.17
N GLU A 52 -8.28 -29.16 0.65
CA GLU A 52 -8.52 -30.54 0.24
C GLU A 52 -10.03 -30.80 0.11
N TRP A 53 -10.83 -30.14 0.94
CA TRP A 53 -12.29 -30.23 0.89
C TRP A 53 -12.88 -29.39 -0.24
N SER A 54 -12.45 -28.14 -0.41
CA SER A 54 -12.88 -27.30 -1.54
C SER A 54 -12.53 -27.95 -2.88
N GLY A 55 -11.31 -28.46 -3.01
CA GLY A 55 -10.88 -29.18 -4.21
C GLY A 55 -11.67 -30.46 -4.47
N ALA A 56 -11.99 -31.23 -3.43
CA ALA A 56 -12.82 -32.42 -3.55
C ALA A 56 -14.25 -32.10 -4.00
N ILE A 57 -14.82 -30.97 -3.56
CA ILE A 57 -16.14 -30.50 -3.98
C ILE A 57 -16.13 -30.13 -5.46
N LEU A 58 -15.18 -29.30 -5.90
CA LEU A 58 -15.06 -28.90 -7.30
C LEU A 58 -14.73 -30.08 -8.22
N TYR A 59 -13.90 -31.02 -7.76
CA TYR A 59 -13.67 -32.27 -8.47
C TYR A 59 -14.94 -33.11 -8.62
N LEU A 60 -15.74 -33.23 -7.55
CA LEU A 60 -17.01 -33.96 -7.62
C LEU A 60 -17.95 -33.32 -8.63
N ILE A 61 -18.03 -31.98 -8.64
CA ILE A 61 -18.86 -31.25 -9.60
C ILE A 61 -18.38 -31.48 -11.03
N ALA A 62 -17.09 -31.30 -11.28
CA ALA A 62 -16.47 -31.54 -12.59
C ALA A 62 -16.71 -32.97 -13.09
N LYS A 63 -16.55 -33.96 -12.21
CA LYS A 63 -16.75 -35.38 -12.51
C LYS A 63 -18.19 -35.68 -12.90
N GLU A 64 -19.16 -35.26 -12.09
CA GLU A 64 -20.57 -35.51 -12.38
C GLU A 64 -21.09 -34.69 -13.56
N SER A 65 -20.44 -33.57 -13.88
CA SER A 65 -20.74 -32.73 -15.05
C SER A 65 -20.11 -33.25 -16.34
N GLY A 66 -19.30 -34.30 -16.29
CA GLY A 66 -18.65 -34.89 -17.47
C GLY A 66 -17.44 -34.10 -17.98
N LEU A 67 -16.79 -33.30 -17.14
CA LEU A 67 -15.63 -32.49 -17.50
C LEU A 67 -14.38 -33.34 -17.80
N PHE A 68 -14.30 -34.55 -17.26
CA PHE A 68 -13.15 -35.45 -17.38
C PHE A 68 -13.32 -36.54 -18.45
N LYS A 69 -12.25 -36.86 -19.20
CA LYS A 69 -12.13 -38.05 -20.07
C LYS A 69 -10.75 -38.72 -19.91
N MET A 70 -10.64 -40.00 -20.32
CA MET A 70 -9.47 -40.88 -20.13
C MET A 70 -8.15 -40.38 -20.77
N SER A 71 -8.20 -39.48 -21.75
CA SER A 71 -7.03 -38.85 -22.35
C SER A 71 -7.40 -37.47 -22.91
N GLU A 72 -6.44 -36.54 -22.92
CA GLU A 72 -6.57 -35.19 -23.54
C GLU A 72 -6.74 -35.35 -25.06
N VAL A 73 -7.95 -35.64 -25.54
CA VAL A 73 -8.23 -35.84 -26.97
C VAL A 73 -9.44 -35.01 -27.35
N ARG A 74 -9.29 -34.14 -28.36
CA ARG A 74 -10.43 -33.54 -29.07
C ARG A 74 -11.29 -34.66 -29.63
N LYS A 75 -12.50 -34.84 -29.11
CA LYS A 75 -13.46 -35.80 -29.65
C LYS A 75 -14.76 -35.05 -29.90
N ASN A 76 -15.16 -34.96 -31.17
CA ASN A 76 -16.35 -34.23 -31.62
C ASN A 76 -16.36 -32.74 -31.22
N ASP A 77 -15.23 -32.04 -31.40
CA ASP A 77 -15.05 -30.61 -31.08
C ASP A 77 -15.24 -30.21 -29.60
N GLU A 78 -15.38 -31.17 -28.68
CA GLU A 78 -15.41 -30.93 -27.24
C GLU A 78 -14.04 -31.24 -26.61
N MET A 79 -13.51 -30.29 -25.84
CA MET A 79 -12.27 -30.46 -25.08
C MET A 79 -12.57 -31.00 -23.67
N CYS A 80 -11.68 -31.81 -23.11
CA CYS A 80 -11.82 -32.39 -21.77
C CYS A 80 -10.51 -32.26 -21.00
N ILE A 81 -10.59 -32.13 -19.68
CA ILE A 81 -9.42 -32.00 -18.79
C ILE A 81 -9.11 -33.37 -18.18
N SER A 82 -7.82 -33.69 -17.94
CA SER A 82 -7.48 -34.88 -17.16
C SER A 82 -7.67 -34.62 -15.66
N GLU A 83 -8.05 -35.64 -14.90
CA GLU A 83 -8.27 -35.50 -13.45
C GLU A 83 -6.99 -35.08 -12.71
N GLU A 84 -5.83 -35.57 -13.14
CA GLU A 84 -4.53 -35.20 -12.58
C GLU A 84 -4.18 -33.73 -12.84
N LYS A 85 -4.50 -33.22 -14.03
CA LYS A 85 -4.26 -31.81 -14.37
C LYS A 85 -5.17 -30.92 -13.55
N MET A 86 -6.45 -31.28 -13.44
CA MET A 86 -7.39 -30.60 -12.56
C MET A 86 -6.91 -30.57 -11.09
N ALA A 87 -6.41 -31.69 -10.57
CA ALA A 87 -5.86 -31.76 -9.21
C ALA A 87 -4.69 -30.78 -9.01
N LYS A 88 -3.86 -30.58 -10.05
CA LYS A 88 -2.81 -29.56 -10.03
C LYS A 88 -3.37 -28.14 -10.06
N LEU A 89 -4.45 -27.88 -10.81
CA LEU A 89 -5.06 -26.56 -10.95
C LEU A 89 -5.78 -26.10 -9.66
N ILE A 90 -6.42 -27.01 -8.92
CA ILE A 90 -7.18 -26.68 -7.71
C ILE A 90 -6.29 -26.60 -6.45
N ILE A 91 -5.31 -25.70 -6.40
CA ILE A 91 -4.45 -25.49 -5.20
C ILE A 91 -3.48 -26.67 -4.92
N ARG A 92 -3.07 -27.41 -5.96
CA ARG A 92 -2.02 -28.46 -5.84
C ARG A 92 -2.36 -29.56 -4.82
N VAL A 93 -3.63 -29.89 -4.66
CA VAL A 93 -4.02 -31.02 -3.82
C VAL A 93 -3.59 -32.31 -4.52
N LYS A 94 -3.01 -33.26 -3.76
CA LYS A 94 -2.71 -34.59 -4.31
C LYS A 94 -4.00 -35.21 -4.83
N TYR A 95 -4.00 -35.64 -6.10
CA TYR A 95 -5.15 -36.23 -6.77
C TYR A 95 -5.85 -37.31 -5.92
N ASP A 96 -5.08 -38.19 -5.28
CA ASP A 96 -5.62 -39.25 -4.43
C ASP A 96 -6.40 -38.72 -3.22
N ILE A 97 -5.94 -37.63 -2.61
CA ILE A 97 -6.61 -36.98 -1.47
C ILE A 97 -7.91 -36.34 -1.93
N MET A 98 -7.86 -35.59 -3.04
CA MET A 98 -9.02 -34.94 -3.63
C MET A 98 -10.12 -35.95 -3.99
N LYS A 99 -9.74 -37.06 -4.64
CA LYS A 99 -10.65 -38.15 -5.01
C LYS A 99 -11.22 -38.85 -3.78
N TYR A 100 -10.37 -39.17 -2.80
CA TYR A 100 -10.78 -39.82 -1.55
C TYR A 100 -11.80 -38.98 -0.78
N ASN A 101 -11.58 -37.67 -0.68
CA ASN A 101 -12.51 -36.76 -0.02
C ASN A 101 -13.80 -36.59 -0.84
N ALA A 102 -13.72 -36.57 -2.18
CA ALA A 102 -14.90 -36.49 -3.03
C ALA A 102 -15.81 -37.73 -2.89
N ASP A 103 -15.22 -38.92 -2.77
CA ASP A 103 -15.96 -40.15 -2.50
C ASP A 103 -16.63 -40.12 -1.11
N LYS A 104 -15.98 -39.52 -0.10
CA LYS A 104 -16.60 -39.30 1.21
C LYS A 104 -17.78 -38.33 1.13
N ILE A 105 -17.60 -37.20 0.45
CA ILE A 105 -18.65 -36.21 0.22
C ILE A 105 -19.84 -36.87 -0.46
N ARG A 106 -19.61 -37.63 -1.54
CA ARG A 106 -20.68 -38.24 -2.30
C ARG A 106 -21.47 -39.28 -1.48
N LYS A 107 -20.81 -40.00 -0.57
CA LYS A 107 -21.47 -40.93 0.36
C LYS A 107 -22.29 -40.22 1.43
N ALA A 108 -21.87 -39.03 1.85
CA ALA A 108 -22.58 -38.21 2.83
C ALA A 108 -23.83 -37.53 2.24
N LEU A 109 -23.81 -37.22 0.94
CA LEU A 109 -24.93 -36.60 0.25
C LEU A 109 -26.06 -37.61 -0.07
N PRO A 110 -27.33 -37.17 -0.14
CA PRO A 110 -28.43 -38.01 -0.60
C PRO A 110 -28.18 -38.58 -2.00
N LYS A 111 -28.55 -39.84 -2.24
CA LYS A 111 -28.31 -40.53 -3.54
C LYS A 111 -28.89 -39.78 -4.74
N ASN A 112 -29.98 -39.06 -4.56
CA ASN A 112 -30.66 -38.28 -5.59
C ASN A 112 -30.21 -36.81 -5.66
N PHE A 113 -29.32 -36.37 -4.77
CA PHE A 113 -28.75 -35.04 -4.84
C PHE A 113 -27.86 -34.95 -6.08
N LYS A 114 -28.08 -33.92 -6.89
CA LYS A 114 -27.35 -33.68 -8.14
C LYS A 114 -26.15 -32.81 -7.84
N CYS A 115 -24.94 -33.28 -8.10
CA CYS A 115 -23.73 -32.48 -7.97
C CYS A 115 -23.21 -31.98 -9.32
N TYR A 116 -24.00 -31.98 -10.39
CA TYR A 116 -23.55 -31.60 -11.73
C TYR A 116 -24.09 -30.22 -12.16
N VAL A 117 -23.36 -29.57 -13.05
CA VAL A 117 -23.74 -28.35 -13.75
C VAL A 117 -23.78 -28.59 -15.25
N LYS A 118 -24.47 -27.71 -15.99
CA LYS A 118 -24.50 -27.78 -17.45
C LYS A 118 -23.30 -27.02 -18.01
N LEU A 119 -22.36 -27.75 -18.61
CA LEU A 119 -21.16 -27.16 -19.19
C LEU A 119 -21.41 -26.60 -20.60
N LYS A 120 -20.71 -25.52 -20.94
CA LYS A 120 -20.53 -25.08 -22.33
C LYS A 120 -19.49 -25.97 -23.02
N ASN A 121 -19.56 -26.09 -24.35
CA ASN A 121 -18.68 -26.98 -25.13
C ASN A 121 -17.17 -26.64 -24.98
N ASN A 122 -16.85 -25.39 -24.65
CA ASN A 122 -15.49 -24.90 -24.47
C ASN A 122 -15.07 -24.75 -22.98
N ALA A 123 -15.90 -25.14 -22.01
CA ALA A 123 -15.62 -24.92 -20.59
C ALA A 123 -14.27 -25.52 -20.14
N ALA A 124 -13.91 -26.69 -20.68
CA ALA A 124 -12.60 -27.29 -20.40
C ALA A 124 -11.42 -26.46 -20.93
N TYR A 125 -11.59 -25.81 -22.09
CA TYR A 125 -10.58 -24.92 -22.67
C TYR A 125 -10.50 -23.60 -21.91
N GLU A 126 -11.64 -23.02 -21.51
CA GLU A 126 -11.68 -21.81 -20.68
C GLU A 126 -10.98 -22.05 -19.34
N ILE A 127 -11.34 -23.12 -18.61
CA ILE A 127 -10.69 -23.50 -17.36
C ILE A 127 -9.18 -23.71 -17.59
N MET A 128 -8.79 -24.51 -18.59
CA MET A 128 -7.37 -24.77 -18.84
C MET A 128 -6.60 -23.53 -19.26
N SER A 129 -7.16 -22.67 -20.10
CA SER A 129 -6.55 -21.42 -20.55
C SER A 129 -6.30 -20.52 -19.36
N ASN A 130 -7.36 -20.24 -18.58
CA ASN A 130 -7.31 -19.36 -17.42
C ASN A 130 -6.30 -19.85 -16.37
N PHE A 131 -6.22 -21.16 -16.09
CA PHE A 131 -5.24 -21.67 -15.15
C PHE A 131 -3.84 -21.92 -15.75
N SER A 132 -3.69 -21.98 -17.08
CA SER A 132 -2.37 -22.14 -17.73
C SER A 132 -1.63 -20.82 -17.91
N THR A 133 -2.34 -19.70 -18.02
CA THR A 133 -1.78 -18.34 -17.99
C THR A 133 -1.52 -17.90 -16.55
N ASN A 134 -2.39 -18.28 -15.61
CA ASN A 134 -2.36 -17.78 -14.23
C ASN A 134 -1.68 -18.71 -13.21
N VAL A 135 -0.97 -19.77 -13.61
CA VAL A 135 -0.30 -20.66 -12.63
C VAL A 135 1.16 -20.92 -13.03
N LYS A 136 2.01 -19.91 -12.82
CA LYS A 136 3.43 -20.16 -12.52
C LYS A 136 3.52 -21.02 -11.26
N SER A 137 4.57 -21.80 -11.13
CA SER A 137 4.71 -22.60 -9.92
C SER A 137 4.99 -21.65 -8.74
N ALA A 138 4.46 -21.89 -7.53
CA ALA A 138 4.79 -21.07 -6.35
C ALA A 138 6.31 -20.96 -6.08
N LYS A 139 7.14 -21.86 -6.65
CA LYS A 139 8.60 -21.80 -6.58
C LYS A 139 9.22 -20.77 -7.54
N ASP A 140 8.43 -20.30 -8.50
CA ASP A 140 8.79 -19.30 -9.50
C ASP A 140 8.24 -17.91 -9.12
N ILE A 141 7.58 -17.77 -7.96
CA ILE A 141 7.14 -16.47 -7.42
C ILE A 141 8.29 -15.91 -6.59
N THR A 142 9.00 -14.94 -7.15
CA THR A 142 10.23 -14.38 -6.57
C THR A 142 10.10 -12.91 -6.18
N ASN A 143 9.09 -12.22 -6.70
CA ASN A 143 8.79 -10.80 -6.46
C ASN A 143 7.27 -10.51 -6.52
N ILE A 144 6.89 -9.26 -6.27
CA ILE A 144 5.49 -8.79 -6.38
C ILE A 144 4.96 -8.90 -7.82
N ASP A 145 5.82 -8.66 -8.81
CA ASP A 145 5.42 -8.72 -10.22
C ASP A 145 5.01 -10.14 -10.63
N ASP A 146 5.59 -11.19 -10.04
CA ASP A 146 5.17 -12.58 -10.24
C ASP A 146 3.78 -12.88 -9.62
N ILE A 147 3.43 -12.19 -8.52
CA ILE A 147 2.09 -12.23 -7.93
C ILE A 147 1.12 -11.45 -8.82
N CYS A 148 1.48 -10.27 -9.31
CA CYS A 148 0.65 -9.48 -10.20
C CYS A 148 0.49 -10.13 -11.60
N GLU A 149 1.52 -10.81 -12.13
CA GLU A 149 1.47 -11.63 -13.34
C GLU A 149 0.60 -12.88 -13.16
N TYR A 150 0.52 -13.45 -11.96
CA TYR A 150 -0.45 -14.49 -11.63
C TYR A 150 -1.91 -14.02 -11.80
N PHE A 151 -2.14 -12.71 -11.73
CA PHE A 151 -3.47 -12.08 -11.82
C PHE A 151 -3.63 -11.17 -13.06
N TYR A 152 -2.77 -11.31 -14.08
CA TYR A 152 -2.69 -10.39 -15.22
C TYR A 152 -4.00 -10.25 -16.04
N ASP A 153 -4.92 -11.22 -15.91
CA ASP A 153 -6.24 -11.21 -16.56
C ASP A 153 -7.34 -10.50 -15.72
N PHE A 154 -7.03 -9.98 -14.53
CA PHE A 154 -7.98 -9.18 -13.74
C PHE A 154 -8.02 -7.71 -14.21
N PRO A 155 -9.16 -7.01 -14.03
CA PRO A 155 -9.22 -5.57 -14.25
C PRO A 155 -8.11 -4.84 -13.48
N LEU A 156 -7.47 -3.84 -14.08
CA LEU A 156 -6.38 -3.03 -13.48
C LEU A 156 -6.69 -2.57 -12.05
N GLN A 157 -7.96 -2.30 -11.73
CA GLN A 157 -8.41 -1.87 -10.40
C GLN A 157 -8.28 -2.97 -9.33
N VAL A 158 -8.38 -4.24 -9.72
CA VAL A 158 -8.15 -5.37 -8.83
C VAL A 158 -6.66 -5.53 -8.55
N LEU A 159 -5.80 -5.33 -9.55
CA LEU A 159 -4.34 -5.30 -9.36
C LEU A 159 -3.91 -4.17 -8.40
N GLU A 160 -4.48 -2.97 -8.56
CA GLU A 160 -4.25 -1.84 -7.64
C GLU A 160 -4.73 -2.14 -6.21
N ALA A 161 -5.88 -2.80 -6.06
CA ALA A 161 -6.39 -3.21 -4.75
C ALA A 161 -5.54 -4.32 -4.10
N ILE A 162 -4.99 -5.23 -4.92
CA ILE A 162 -4.05 -6.28 -4.50
C ILE A 162 -2.75 -5.65 -3.99
N GLU A 163 -2.18 -4.74 -4.77
CA GLU A 163 -0.97 -4.01 -4.42
C GLU A 163 -1.17 -3.20 -3.14
N ASP A 164 -2.27 -2.44 -3.03
CA ASP A 164 -2.55 -1.69 -1.81
C ASP A 164 -2.76 -2.61 -0.61
N TYR A 165 -3.44 -3.75 -0.77
CA TYR A 165 -3.63 -4.71 0.32
C TYR A 165 -2.30 -5.31 0.83
N ILE A 166 -1.44 -5.75 -0.09
CA ILE A 166 -0.10 -6.29 0.23
C ILE A 166 0.72 -5.20 0.93
N ASN A 167 0.71 -3.98 0.39
CA ASN A 167 1.38 -2.84 0.98
C ASN A 167 0.83 -2.50 2.37
N GLN A 168 -0.48 -2.63 2.61
CA GLN A 168 -1.10 -2.45 3.92
C GLN A 168 -0.60 -3.49 4.93
N GLN A 169 -0.49 -4.77 4.55
CA GLN A 169 0.00 -5.82 5.44
C GLN A 169 1.49 -5.65 5.75
N PHE A 170 2.32 -5.34 4.75
CA PHE A 170 3.72 -5.01 4.95
C PHE A 170 3.87 -3.82 5.91
N ARG A 171 3.14 -2.74 5.68
CA ARG A 171 3.13 -1.56 6.55
C ARG A 171 2.83 -1.92 8.00
N LYS A 172 1.83 -2.78 8.27
CA LYS A 172 1.51 -3.22 9.65
C LYS A 172 2.69 -3.92 10.31
N VAL A 173 3.35 -4.83 9.60
CA VAL A 173 4.54 -5.54 10.11
C VAL A 173 5.70 -4.57 10.31
N THR A 174 5.97 -3.68 9.36
CA THR A 174 7.03 -2.66 9.47
C THR A 174 6.78 -1.72 10.65
N ILE A 175 5.54 -1.27 10.86
CA ILE A 175 5.16 -0.44 12.02
C ILE A 175 5.42 -1.20 13.32
N GLN A 176 5.06 -2.49 13.38
CA GLN A 176 5.28 -3.29 14.59
C GLN A 176 6.78 -3.46 14.88
N ASN A 177 7.60 -3.70 13.87
CA ASN A 177 9.06 -3.78 14.00
C ASN A 177 9.65 -2.43 14.44
N ARG A 178 9.20 -1.32 13.86
CA ARG A 178 9.62 0.03 14.27
C ARG A 178 9.24 0.32 15.71
N LYS A 179 8.06 -0.13 16.17
CA LYS A 179 7.66 -0.03 17.59
C LYS A 179 8.58 -0.83 18.51
N TYR A 180 8.94 -2.07 18.13
CA TYR A 180 9.90 -2.87 18.90
C TYR A 180 11.26 -2.17 19.02
N LEU A 181 11.81 -1.69 17.90
CA LEU A 181 13.07 -0.95 17.88
C LEU A 181 12.99 0.38 18.66
N LEU A 182 11.83 1.03 18.64
CA LEU A 182 11.58 2.26 19.39
C LEU A 182 11.64 2.00 20.90
N GLU A 183 11.08 0.89 21.38
CA GLU A 183 11.17 0.47 22.78
C GLU A 183 12.62 0.17 23.17
N GLU A 184 13.37 -0.55 22.33
CA GLU A 184 14.80 -0.77 22.56
C GLU A 184 15.61 0.53 22.61
N ALA A 185 15.32 1.47 21.70
CA ALA A 185 15.95 2.78 21.69
C ALA A 185 15.58 3.59 22.94
N ARG A 186 14.31 3.53 23.37
CA ARG A 186 13.85 4.18 24.61
C ARG A 186 14.58 3.66 25.84
N ASN A 187 14.74 2.34 25.94
CA ASN A 187 15.39 1.72 27.11
C ASN A 187 16.86 2.12 27.28
N LYS A 188 17.50 2.66 26.23
CA LYS A 188 18.87 3.18 26.28
C LYS A 188 18.93 4.65 26.74
N ILE A 189 17.83 5.39 26.71
CA ILE A 189 17.77 6.81 27.05
C ILE A 189 17.27 6.93 28.50
N PRO A 190 18.05 7.49 29.43
CA PRO A 190 17.59 7.75 30.80
C PRO A 190 16.37 8.68 30.87
N ASP A 191 15.49 8.48 31.86
CA ASP A 191 14.22 9.24 31.99
C ASP A 191 14.44 10.75 32.14
N ASP A 192 15.47 11.15 32.87
CA ASP A 192 15.83 12.55 33.08
C ASP A 192 16.26 13.25 31.78
N VAL A 193 16.72 12.52 30.76
CA VAL A 193 17.04 13.10 29.45
C VAL A 193 15.78 13.62 28.76
N PHE A 194 14.62 12.96 28.91
CA PHE A 194 13.36 13.42 28.33
C PHE A 194 12.89 14.74 28.94
N GLU A 195 13.08 14.91 30.24
CA GLU A 195 12.71 16.14 30.94
C GLU A 195 13.74 17.26 30.69
N ASN A 196 15.04 16.96 30.82
CA ASN A 196 16.11 17.95 30.75
C ASN A 196 16.33 18.48 29.33
N LEU A 197 16.11 17.65 28.30
CA LEU A 197 16.29 18.01 26.90
C LEU A 197 14.96 18.18 26.16
N HIS A 198 13.83 18.40 26.87
CA HIS A 198 12.55 18.68 26.23
C HIS A 198 12.67 19.87 25.26
N GLY A 199 12.20 19.68 24.03
CA GLY A 199 12.30 20.63 22.93
C GLY A 199 13.69 20.80 22.29
N ARG A 200 14.72 20.13 22.83
CA ARG A 200 16.10 20.12 22.33
C ARG A 200 16.69 18.71 22.37
N PHE A 201 15.84 17.70 22.17
CA PHE A 201 16.19 16.31 22.48
C PHE A 201 17.41 15.83 21.68
N LEU A 202 17.51 16.29 20.43
CA LEU A 202 18.63 16.03 19.51
C LEU A 202 19.97 16.67 19.91
N ASP A 203 20.02 17.52 20.94
CA ASP A 203 21.31 17.96 21.52
C ASP A 203 22.06 16.78 22.18
N ASN A 204 21.40 15.62 22.39
CA ASN A 204 22.02 14.35 22.70
C ASN A 204 21.89 13.37 21.52
N ASN A 205 23.03 12.98 20.92
CA ASN A 205 23.12 12.07 19.79
C ASN A 205 22.45 10.70 20.01
N GLU A 206 22.38 10.21 21.25
CA GLU A 206 21.74 8.93 21.58
C GLU A 206 20.23 8.95 21.35
N THR A 207 19.62 10.14 21.30
CA THR A 207 18.17 10.32 21.12
C THR A 207 17.73 10.33 19.65
N MET A 208 18.67 10.51 18.71
CA MET A 208 18.40 10.62 17.28
C MET A 208 17.63 9.40 16.76
N THR A 209 18.09 8.20 17.13
CA THR A 209 17.47 6.93 16.73
C THR A 209 16.03 6.84 17.23
N TYR A 210 15.77 7.25 18.48
CA TYR A 210 14.42 7.25 19.04
C TYR A 210 13.48 8.18 18.27
N LEU A 211 13.91 9.42 18.00
CA LEU A 211 13.08 10.38 17.26
C LEU A 211 12.86 9.96 15.81
N ARG A 212 13.88 9.45 15.14
CA ARG A 212 13.75 8.95 13.77
C ARG A 212 12.77 7.79 13.69
N LEU A 213 12.88 6.80 14.56
CA LEU A 213 11.95 5.66 14.59
C LEU A 213 10.51 6.11 14.87
N LYS A 214 10.32 7.11 15.74
CA LYS A 214 9.00 7.67 16.01
C LYS A 214 8.45 8.43 14.81
N PHE A 215 9.27 9.23 14.15
CA PHE A 215 8.90 9.91 12.91
C PHE A 215 8.54 8.92 11.79
N ASP A 216 9.35 7.87 11.61
CA ASP A 216 9.10 6.78 10.65
C ASP A 216 7.74 6.11 10.88
N ILE A 217 7.38 5.81 12.15
CA ILE A 217 6.05 5.27 12.47
C ILE A 217 4.95 6.24 12.05
N GLY A 218 5.15 7.54 12.27
CA GLY A 218 4.25 8.58 11.78
C GLY A 218 4.09 8.53 10.26
N ILE A 219 5.20 8.47 9.52
CA ILE A 219 5.22 8.41 8.04
C ILE A 219 4.52 7.15 7.53
N LEU A 220 4.82 5.97 8.09
CA LEU A 220 4.22 4.71 7.68
C LEU A 220 2.69 4.71 7.85
N ASN A 221 2.20 5.28 8.96
CA ASN A 221 0.77 5.46 9.17
C ASN A 221 0.17 6.52 8.23
N TYR A 222 0.89 7.62 8.00
CA TYR A 222 0.45 8.72 7.15
C TYR A 222 0.25 8.27 5.70
N VAL A 223 1.22 7.56 5.14
CA VAL A 223 1.17 7.00 3.78
C VAL A 223 0.11 5.90 3.67
N GLY A 224 -0.12 5.16 4.76
CA GLY A 224 -1.23 4.21 4.86
C GLY A 224 -2.59 4.85 5.10
N TYR A 225 -2.74 6.18 5.00
CA TYR A 225 -3.97 6.94 5.28
C TYR A 225 -4.54 6.76 6.71
N ASN A 226 -3.76 6.19 7.63
CA ASN A 226 -4.10 6.02 9.03
C ASN A 226 -3.78 7.31 9.82
N PHE A 227 -4.40 8.43 9.43
CA PHE A 227 -4.07 9.77 9.94
C PHE A 227 -4.20 9.89 11.47
N LYS A 228 -5.11 9.12 12.08
CA LYS A 228 -5.28 9.07 13.54
C LYS A 228 -4.01 8.57 14.23
N ASP A 229 -3.44 7.49 13.71
CA ASP A 229 -2.25 6.84 14.27
C ASP A 229 -0.96 7.54 13.83
N ALA A 230 -1.00 8.28 12.71
CA ALA A 230 0.11 9.11 12.24
C ALA A 230 0.30 10.39 13.06
N LEU A 231 -0.80 11.02 13.52
CA LEU A 231 -0.77 12.34 14.14
C LEU A 231 0.02 12.38 15.45
N GLN A 232 -0.15 11.38 16.32
CA GLN A 232 0.47 11.37 17.64
C GLN A 232 2.01 11.29 17.57
N PRO A 233 2.61 10.36 16.80
CA PRO A 233 4.06 10.34 16.59
C PRO A 233 4.65 11.67 16.10
N PHE A 234 3.98 12.34 15.14
CA PHE A 234 4.46 13.64 14.65
C PHE A 234 4.40 14.73 15.72
N LYS A 235 3.32 14.79 16.51
CA LYS A 235 3.20 15.75 17.62
C LYS A 235 4.31 15.54 18.65
N GLU A 236 4.58 14.29 19.02
CA GLU A 236 5.63 13.95 19.99
C GLU A 236 7.03 14.28 19.47
N VAL A 237 7.31 14.02 18.19
CA VAL A 237 8.58 14.41 17.55
C VAL A 237 8.77 15.92 17.60
N LEU A 238 7.75 16.69 17.22
CA LEU A 238 7.77 18.17 17.26
C LEU A 238 7.83 18.73 18.69
N GLU A 239 7.29 18.00 19.66
CA GLU A 239 7.35 18.39 21.07
C GLU A 239 8.77 18.22 21.63
N LEU A 240 9.41 17.08 21.34
CA LEU A 240 10.76 16.75 21.79
C LEU A 240 11.84 17.52 21.03
N ASP A 241 11.61 17.88 19.76
CA ASP A 241 12.50 18.70 18.95
C ASP A 241 11.78 19.93 18.39
N LYS A 242 11.95 21.07 19.06
CA LYS A 242 11.35 22.35 18.64
C LYS A 242 12.04 22.98 17.43
N LYS A 243 13.23 22.52 17.05
CA LYS A 243 13.87 22.89 15.78
C LYS A 243 13.20 22.18 14.59
N ASP A 244 12.42 21.13 14.88
CA ASP A 244 11.66 20.33 13.92
C ASP A 244 12.53 19.85 12.75
N MET A 245 13.64 19.21 13.08
CA MET A 245 14.66 18.76 12.13
C MET A 245 14.09 17.80 11.08
N PHE A 246 13.09 17.00 11.44
CA PHE A 246 12.41 16.07 10.53
C PHE A 246 11.23 16.69 9.75
N GLY A 247 10.86 17.94 10.04
CA GLY A 247 9.73 18.60 9.38
C GLY A 247 8.37 17.98 9.72
N ALA A 248 8.20 17.46 10.93
CA ALA A 248 6.95 16.88 11.42
C ALA A 248 5.78 17.87 11.36
N ARG A 249 6.05 19.18 11.53
CA ARG A 249 5.01 20.21 11.44
C ARG A 249 4.27 20.21 10.10
N HIS A 250 4.95 19.85 9.01
CA HIS A 250 4.36 19.80 7.68
C HIS A 250 3.37 18.63 7.49
N ARG A 251 3.39 17.63 8.37
CA ARG A 251 2.46 16.47 8.36
C ARG A 251 1.29 16.63 9.34
N ILE A 252 1.47 17.41 10.41
CA ILE A 252 0.46 17.59 11.46
C ILE A 252 -0.79 18.28 10.92
N LEU A 253 -0.65 19.41 10.23
CA LEU A 253 -1.81 20.16 9.72
C LEU A 253 -2.66 19.33 8.73
N PRO A 254 -2.09 18.65 7.72
CA PRO A 254 -2.85 17.72 6.87
C PRO A 254 -3.60 16.64 7.68
N CYS A 255 -2.95 16.01 8.66
CA CYS A 255 -3.63 15.04 9.54
C CYS A 255 -4.82 15.64 10.29
N LEU A 256 -4.67 16.84 10.84
CA LEU A 256 -5.76 17.52 11.57
C LEU A 256 -6.95 17.83 10.65
N ILE A 257 -6.68 18.27 9.42
CA ILE A 257 -7.71 18.51 8.39
C ILE A 257 -8.46 17.22 8.07
N LYS A 258 -7.76 16.11 7.81
CA LYS A 258 -8.36 14.81 7.48
C LYS A 258 -9.22 14.24 8.59
N LEU A 259 -8.80 14.46 9.83
CA LEU A 259 -9.54 14.02 11.01
C LEU A 259 -10.68 14.98 11.40
N ASN A 260 -10.92 16.03 10.61
CA ASN A 260 -11.89 17.09 10.89
C ASN A 260 -11.69 17.74 12.28
N ARG A 261 -10.44 17.83 12.75
CA ARG A 261 -10.05 18.44 14.03
C ARG A 261 -9.74 19.92 13.84
N LEU A 262 -10.71 20.67 13.30
CA LEU A 262 -10.49 22.03 12.79
C LEU A 262 -10.07 23.06 13.86
N GLU A 263 -10.51 22.89 15.12
CA GLU A 263 -10.09 23.75 16.23
C GLU A 263 -8.61 23.56 16.58
N GLU A 264 -8.11 22.32 16.55
CA GLU A 264 -6.68 22.06 16.74
C GLU A 264 -5.88 22.55 15.53
N ALA A 265 -6.41 22.40 14.31
CA ALA A 265 -5.79 22.95 13.12
C ALA A 265 -5.67 24.49 13.22
N LYS A 266 -6.69 25.18 13.75
CA LYS A 266 -6.67 26.62 13.99
C LYS A 266 -5.55 27.02 14.96
N GLN A 267 -5.44 26.31 16.08
CA GLN A 267 -4.37 26.55 17.06
C GLN A 267 -2.99 26.34 16.42
N PHE A 268 -2.83 25.25 15.67
CA PHE A 268 -1.60 24.90 14.99
C PHE A 268 -1.19 25.95 13.93
N VAL A 269 -2.13 26.40 13.10
CA VAL A 269 -1.88 27.48 12.12
C VAL A 269 -1.48 28.79 12.81
N SER A 270 -2.07 29.10 13.97
CA SER A 270 -1.69 30.28 14.77
C SER A 270 -0.30 30.15 15.39
N GLU A 271 0.08 28.95 15.86
CA GLU A 271 1.41 28.66 16.40
C GLU A 271 2.49 28.87 15.33
N PHE A 272 2.26 28.31 14.13
CA PHE A 272 3.19 28.39 12.99
C PHE A 272 2.87 29.54 12.03
N LYS A 273 2.28 30.65 12.50
CA LYS A 273 1.81 31.74 11.63
C LYS A 273 2.90 32.34 10.72
N ASN A 274 4.14 32.39 11.20
CA ASN A 274 5.30 32.95 10.49
C ASN A 274 6.05 31.95 9.60
N ASP A 275 5.65 30.67 9.59
CA ASP A 275 6.24 29.68 8.69
C ASP A 275 5.72 29.90 7.26
N GLU A 276 6.63 30.34 6.39
CA GLU A 276 6.42 30.61 4.97
C GLU A 276 7.15 29.59 4.07
N SER A 277 7.44 28.39 4.59
CA SER A 277 7.91 27.29 3.76
C SER A 277 6.85 26.91 2.72
N THR A 278 7.28 26.38 1.58
CA THR A 278 6.39 25.86 0.52
C THR A 278 5.33 24.93 1.12
N PHE A 279 5.74 24.00 1.98
CA PHE A 279 4.84 23.05 2.64
C PHE A 279 3.76 23.74 3.47
N MET A 280 4.15 24.68 4.34
CA MET A 280 3.20 25.33 5.23
C MET A 280 2.27 26.29 4.49
N LEU A 281 2.76 27.01 3.48
CA LEU A 281 1.94 27.94 2.69
C LEU A 281 0.81 27.21 1.96
N TYR A 282 1.12 26.13 1.24
CA TYR A 282 0.08 25.32 0.61
C TYR A 282 -0.88 24.68 1.64
N ASN A 283 -0.36 24.18 2.76
CA ASN A 283 -1.22 23.57 3.79
C ASN A 283 -2.18 24.58 4.44
N LYS A 284 -1.71 25.81 4.70
CA LYS A 284 -2.55 26.90 5.20
C LYS A 284 -3.61 27.29 4.18
N ALA A 285 -3.23 27.42 2.90
CA ALA A 285 -4.18 27.72 1.82
C ALA A 285 -5.32 26.69 1.79
N LEU A 286 -4.98 25.39 1.81
CA LEU A 286 -5.95 24.31 1.85
C LEU A 286 -6.82 24.33 3.13
N TYR A 287 -6.21 24.58 4.29
CA TYR A 287 -6.92 24.69 5.55
C TYR A 287 -7.99 25.80 5.51
N TYR A 288 -7.60 27.02 5.11
CA TYR A 288 -8.51 28.16 5.07
C TYR A 288 -9.63 27.97 4.03
N HIS A 289 -9.30 27.36 2.88
CA HIS A 289 -10.30 26.98 1.88
C HIS A 289 -11.36 26.04 2.47
N ILE A 290 -10.93 25.00 3.18
CA ILE A 290 -11.84 24.06 3.86
C ILE A 290 -12.68 24.73 4.95
N CYS A 291 -12.13 25.76 5.61
CA CYS A 291 -12.86 26.58 6.57
C CYS A 291 -13.79 27.63 5.94
N ASN A 292 -13.85 27.73 4.60
CA ASN A 292 -14.55 28.78 3.85
C ASN A 292 -14.07 30.20 4.20
N ASP A 293 -12.78 30.33 4.53
CA ASP A 293 -12.11 31.62 4.73
C ASP A 293 -11.37 32.00 3.45
N GLU A 294 -12.13 32.44 2.45
CA GLU A 294 -11.63 32.79 1.12
C GLU A 294 -10.55 33.87 1.14
N VAL A 295 -10.61 34.80 2.11
CA VAL A 295 -9.62 35.88 2.20
C VAL A 295 -8.25 35.31 2.53
N ASN A 296 -8.17 34.43 3.53
CA ASN A 296 -6.91 33.80 3.90
C ASN A 296 -6.52 32.70 2.92
N ALA A 297 -7.47 31.93 2.39
CA ALA A 297 -7.19 30.91 1.37
C ALA A 297 -6.48 31.53 0.16
N ASN A 298 -7.04 32.64 -0.37
CA ASN A 298 -6.46 33.37 -1.49
C ASN A 298 -5.12 34.04 -1.13
N LEU A 299 -4.98 34.59 0.08
CA LEU A 299 -3.69 35.14 0.52
C LEU A 299 -2.59 34.08 0.52
N TYR A 300 -2.84 32.93 1.13
CA TYR A 300 -1.82 31.90 1.32
C TYR A 300 -1.53 31.13 0.02
N ILE A 301 -2.52 30.92 -0.86
CA ILE A 301 -2.26 30.24 -2.13
C ILE A 301 -1.39 31.10 -3.05
N GLN A 302 -1.60 32.42 -3.07
CA GLN A 302 -0.77 33.33 -3.87
C GLN A 302 0.66 33.37 -3.35
N LYS A 303 0.86 33.44 -2.03
CA LYS A 303 2.19 33.28 -1.42
C LYS A 303 2.83 31.93 -1.75
N ALA A 304 2.04 30.86 -1.77
CA ALA A 304 2.52 29.53 -2.11
C ALA A 304 3.01 29.45 -3.56
N PHE A 305 2.33 30.10 -4.50
CA PHE A 305 2.78 30.21 -5.90
C PHE A 305 4.05 31.05 -6.05
N GLU A 306 4.15 32.17 -5.34
CA GLU A 306 5.38 32.97 -5.31
C GLU A 306 6.57 32.16 -4.77
N LYS A 307 6.30 31.27 -3.80
CA LYS A 307 7.32 30.41 -3.19
C LYS A 307 7.75 29.26 -4.10
N ASN A 308 6.80 28.51 -4.65
CA ASN A 308 7.06 27.40 -5.55
C ASN A 308 5.83 27.13 -6.45
N ASN A 309 5.83 27.72 -7.65
CA ASN A 309 4.76 27.57 -8.65
C ASN A 309 4.84 26.26 -9.48
N ILE A 310 5.77 25.36 -9.16
CA ILE A 310 5.90 24.04 -9.80
C ILE A 310 4.97 23.04 -9.11
N VAL A 311 4.72 23.18 -7.81
CA VAL A 311 3.80 22.33 -7.03
C VAL A 311 2.43 22.14 -7.70
N PRO A 312 1.73 23.18 -8.19
CA PRO A 312 0.42 23.02 -8.81
C PRO A 312 0.51 22.24 -10.12
N LYS A 313 1.63 22.30 -10.85
CA LYS A 313 1.82 21.50 -12.07
C LYS A 313 1.74 20.01 -11.77
N TYR A 314 2.32 19.58 -10.67
CA TYR A 314 2.25 18.19 -10.22
C TYR A 314 0.88 17.81 -9.67
N ILE A 315 0.27 18.66 -8.83
CA ILE A 315 -1.05 18.39 -8.25
C ILE A 315 -2.13 18.34 -9.33
N LEU A 316 -2.06 19.19 -10.36
CA LEU A 316 -3.03 19.27 -11.45
C LEU A 316 -2.73 18.26 -12.58
N GLY A 317 -1.63 17.52 -12.51
CA GLY A 317 -1.23 16.57 -13.55
C GLY A 317 -0.83 17.23 -14.88
N ILE A 318 -0.33 18.48 -14.82
CA ILE A 318 0.25 19.18 -15.97
C ILE A 318 1.64 18.60 -16.26
N GLU A 319 2.42 18.33 -15.21
CA GLU A 319 3.65 17.56 -15.28
C GLU A 319 3.42 16.17 -14.68
N ASP A 320 3.57 15.13 -15.50
CA ASP A 320 3.55 13.74 -15.05
C ASP A 320 4.95 13.16 -15.10
N LYS A 321 5.48 12.81 -13.93
CA LYS A 321 6.75 12.11 -13.76
C LYS A 321 6.60 11.13 -12.60
N SER A 322 5.70 10.16 -12.76
CA SER A 322 5.59 8.99 -11.90
C SER A 322 6.82 8.08 -11.92
N PHE A 323 7.81 8.31 -12.81
CA PHE A 323 8.91 7.38 -13.09
C PHE A 323 10.35 7.94 -12.97
N GLU A 324 10.57 9.19 -12.53
CA GLU A 324 11.94 9.68 -12.23
C GLU A 324 12.33 9.44 -10.76
N GLU A 325 11.91 8.30 -10.20
CA GLU A 325 12.13 7.90 -8.80
C GLU A 325 13.57 7.53 -8.47
N GLU A 326 14.44 7.29 -9.47
CA GLU A 326 15.84 6.88 -9.26
C GLU A 326 16.66 7.88 -8.43
N ASN A 327 16.23 9.14 -8.27
CA ASN A 327 17.02 10.18 -7.60
C ASN A 327 16.34 10.88 -6.42
N VAL A 328 15.11 10.53 -6.05
CA VAL A 328 14.45 11.08 -4.84
C VAL A 328 14.29 9.98 -3.79
N THR A 329 15.42 9.35 -3.46
CA THR A 329 15.54 8.46 -2.31
C THR A 329 15.51 9.27 -1.03
N ASP A 330 14.30 9.68 -0.59
CA ASP A 330 14.00 9.81 0.83
C ASP A 330 12.50 9.94 1.13
N PHE A 331 11.77 8.87 0.81
CA PHE A 331 10.42 8.66 1.35
C PHE A 331 10.45 8.43 2.89
N MET A 332 11.64 8.17 3.48
CA MET A 332 11.85 7.79 4.88
C MET A 332 12.74 8.76 5.67
N GLY A 333 12.76 10.05 5.31
CA GLY A 333 13.41 11.08 6.13
C GLY A 333 14.89 10.83 6.42
N GLY A 334 15.59 10.11 5.55
CA GLY A 334 17.03 10.09 5.53
C GLY A 334 17.60 11.43 5.07
N VAL A 335 18.91 11.49 5.14
CA VAL A 335 19.70 12.71 5.20
C VAL A 335 19.96 13.32 3.81
N LYS A 336 19.23 12.92 2.75
CA LYS A 336 19.35 13.54 1.42
C LYS A 336 18.32 14.63 1.13
N SER A 337 17.70 15.20 2.16
CA SER A 337 16.73 16.30 2.06
C SER A 337 17.38 17.69 1.92
N ILE A 338 18.39 17.86 1.05
CA ILE A 338 18.83 19.19 0.62
C ILE A 338 18.33 19.39 -0.81
N TYR A 339 17.10 19.86 -0.92
CA TYR A 339 16.57 20.43 -2.16
C TYR A 339 16.63 21.96 -2.05
N PRO A 340 16.98 22.66 -3.14
CA PRO A 340 16.89 24.11 -3.15
C PRO A 340 15.44 24.58 -2.96
N GLU A 341 15.25 25.65 -2.19
CA GLU A 341 13.94 26.27 -2.03
C GLU A 341 13.38 26.74 -3.38
N GLY A 342 12.10 26.48 -3.64
CA GLY A 342 11.45 26.82 -4.91
C GLY A 342 11.80 25.87 -6.07
N SER A 343 12.57 24.81 -5.83
CA SER A 343 13.00 23.89 -6.90
C SER A 343 11.93 22.88 -7.29
N LYS A 344 12.21 22.16 -8.39
CA LYS A 344 11.39 21.05 -8.87
C LYS A 344 11.40 19.87 -7.90
N GLU A 345 12.55 19.62 -7.27
CA GLU A 345 12.73 18.57 -6.25
C GLU A 345 11.89 18.87 -5.01
N GLU A 346 11.88 20.12 -4.52
CA GLU A 346 10.99 20.53 -3.43
C GLU A 346 9.53 20.29 -3.79
N ALA A 347 9.12 20.65 -5.01
CA ALA A 347 7.76 20.46 -5.49
C ALA A 347 7.37 18.98 -5.60
N LEU A 348 8.31 18.11 -6.00
CA LEU A 348 8.12 16.68 -6.07
C LEU A 348 8.00 16.05 -4.66
N VAL A 349 8.81 16.51 -3.70
CA VAL A 349 8.66 16.10 -2.29
C VAL A 349 7.30 16.57 -1.76
N TYR A 350 6.87 17.79 -2.05
CA TYR A 350 5.52 18.26 -1.67
C TYR A 350 4.43 17.36 -2.26
N LYS A 351 4.53 17.05 -3.57
CA LYS A 351 3.57 16.17 -4.26
C LYS A 351 3.46 14.82 -3.55
N ASN A 352 4.58 14.13 -3.33
CA ASN A 352 4.60 12.79 -2.72
C ASN A 352 4.07 12.73 -1.29
N VAL A 353 3.94 13.89 -0.65
CA VAL A 353 3.55 14.01 0.75
C VAL A 353 2.12 14.54 0.92
N ILE A 354 1.68 15.50 0.11
CA ILE A 354 0.46 16.26 0.38
C ILE A 354 -0.49 16.29 -0.84
N ASP A 355 -0.09 15.79 -2.02
CA ASP A 355 -0.96 15.89 -3.19
C ASP A 355 -2.33 15.22 -2.96
N LEU A 356 -2.35 14.09 -2.25
CA LEU A 356 -3.55 13.33 -1.90
C LEU A 356 -4.64 14.18 -1.25
N PHE A 357 -4.29 15.20 -0.47
CA PHE A 357 -5.26 16.07 0.21
C PHE A 357 -5.91 17.07 -0.74
N TRP A 358 -5.16 17.51 -1.75
CA TRP A 358 -5.69 18.32 -2.84
C TRP A 358 -6.56 17.47 -3.77
N ARG A 359 -6.21 16.19 -3.96
CA ARG A 359 -6.96 15.22 -4.79
C ARG A 359 -8.24 14.68 -4.16
N ASP A 360 -8.56 15.05 -2.91
CA ASP A 360 -9.72 14.52 -2.20
C ASP A 360 -11.06 14.84 -2.85
N THR A 361 -11.21 16.05 -3.39
CA THR A 361 -12.48 16.52 -3.92
C THR A 361 -12.26 17.26 -5.22
N GLN A 362 -13.21 17.08 -6.15
CA GLN A 362 -13.22 17.80 -7.42
C GLN A 362 -13.14 19.31 -7.21
N GLU A 363 -13.93 19.82 -6.26
CA GLU A 363 -14.00 21.23 -5.89
C GLU A 363 -12.63 21.82 -5.56
N ARG A 364 -11.90 21.27 -4.58
CA ARG A 364 -10.53 21.71 -4.23
C ARG A 364 -9.56 21.74 -5.41
N ARG A 365 -9.59 20.73 -6.30
CA ARG A 365 -8.69 20.71 -7.47
C ARG A 365 -9.07 21.76 -8.50
N LEU A 366 -10.36 21.99 -8.72
CA LEU A 366 -10.85 23.04 -9.61
C LEU A 366 -10.52 24.44 -9.05
N TRP A 367 -10.64 24.63 -7.73
CA TRP A 367 -10.20 25.86 -7.09
C TRP A 367 -8.70 26.12 -7.30
N LEU A 368 -7.84 25.11 -7.06
CA LEU A 368 -6.41 25.23 -7.33
C LEU A 368 -6.12 25.55 -8.80
N LEU A 369 -6.87 24.95 -9.73
CA LEU A 369 -6.76 25.21 -11.17
C LEU A 369 -7.06 26.68 -11.48
N ASP A 370 -8.14 27.23 -10.93
CA ASP A 370 -8.56 28.62 -11.14
C ASP A 370 -7.54 29.61 -10.62
N GLU A 371 -7.09 29.41 -9.38
CA GLU A 371 -6.08 30.26 -8.75
C GLU A 371 -4.75 30.22 -9.51
N TYR A 372 -4.34 29.02 -9.96
CA TYR A 372 -3.08 28.83 -10.66
C TYR A 372 -3.08 29.48 -12.04
N PHE A 373 -4.12 29.28 -12.85
CA PHE A 373 -4.20 29.93 -14.18
C PHE A 373 -4.30 31.45 -14.05
N SER A 374 -5.06 31.95 -13.06
CA SER A 374 -5.12 33.38 -12.75
C SER A 374 -3.75 33.94 -12.34
N TYR A 375 -2.93 33.15 -11.65
CA TYR A 375 -1.55 33.52 -11.29
C TYR A 375 -0.62 33.54 -12.52
N LEU A 376 -0.70 32.53 -13.39
CA LEU A 376 0.11 32.46 -14.61
C LEU A 376 -0.17 33.67 -15.53
N GLU A 377 -1.44 34.02 -15.71
CA GLU A 377 -1.85 35.18 -16.51
C GLU A 377 -1.32 36.49 -15.92
N ARG A 378 -1.51 36.73 -14.62
CA ARG A 378 -1.03 37.95 -13.93
C ARG A 378 0.50 38.06 -13.94
N SER A 379 1.19 36.93 -13.85
CA SER A 379 2.65 36.85 -13.84
C SER A 379 3.29 36.79 -15.23
N ASN A 380 2.47 36.80 -16.30
CA ASN A 380 2.92 36.68 -17.70
C ASN A 380 3.82 35.46 -17.94
N ILE A 381 3.48 34.33 -17.30
CA ILE A 381 4.17 33.04 -17.45
C ILE A 381 3.51 32.28 -18.60
N GLU A 382 4.33 31.66 -19.46
CA GLU A 382 3.84 30.88 -20.60
C GLU A 382 2.98 29.70 -20.15
N ILE A 383 1.82 29.55 -20.79
CA ILE A 383 0.85 28.50 -20.51
C ILE A 383 1.03 27.38 -21.55
N GLU A 384 1.71 26.32 -21.15
CA GLU A 384 2.02 25.18 -22.04
C GLU A 384 0.79 24.30 -22.35
N VAL A 385 -0.25 24.34 -21.49
CA VAL A 385 -1.44 23.48 -21.59
C VAL A 385 -2.72 24.29 -21.38
N LYS A 386 -3.76 24.02 -22.18
CA LYS A 386 -5.05 24.70 -22.08
C LYS A 386 -5.77 24.36 -20.76
N ARG A 387 -6.31 25.38 -20.06
CA ARG A 387 -7.09 25.22 -18.81
C ARG A 387 -8.21 24.19 -18.96
N ASP A 388 -9.02 24.30 -20.02
CA ASP A 388 -10.15 23.41 -20.28
C ASP A 388 -9.73 21.95 -20.42
N TYR A 389 -8.51 21.67 -20.91
CA TYR A 389 -8.01 20.30 -21.01
C TYR A 389 -7.78 19.71 -19.62
N ILE A 390 -7.18 20.47 -18.71
CA ILE A 390 -6.93 20.06 -17.32
C ILE A 390 -8.24 19.93 -16.55
N GLU A 391 -9.15 20.90 -16.68
CA GLU A 391 -10.49 20.86 -16.08
C GLU A 391 -11.24 19.59 -16.48
N ASN A 392 -11.28 19.28 -17.78
CA ASN A 392 -11.92 18.07 -18.28
C ASN A 392 -11.30 16.78 -17.71
N ASN A 393 -9.98 16.74 -17.52
CA ASN A 393 -9.30 15.59 -16.91
C ASN A 393 -9.64 15.44 -15.43
N ILE A 394 -9.72 16.55 -14.68
CA ILE A 394 -10.15 16.55 -13.28
C ILE A 394 -11.59 16.03 -13.17
N VAL A 395 -12.52 16.59 -13.96
CA VAL A 395 -13.94 16.15 -13.94
C VAL A 395 -14.05 14.66 -14.29
N LYS A 396 -13.38 14.20 -15.35
CA LYS A 396 -13.38 12.77 -15.73
C LYS A 396 -12.81 11.87 -14.64
N TYR A 397 -11.76 12.29 -13.94
CA TYR A 397 -11.18 11.54 -12.82
C TYR A 397 -12.22 11.32 -11.73
N PHE A 398 -12.94 12.37 -11.31
CA PHE A 398 -13.94 12.27 -10.26
C PHE A 398 -15.24 11.59 -10.71
N GLU A 399 -15.67 11.76 -11.96
CA GLU A 399 -16.77 10.98 -12.53
C GLU A 399 -16.44 9.48 -12.57
N GLY A 400 -15.20 9.14 -12.94
CA GLY A 400 -14.68 7.78 -12.89
C GLY A 400 -14.70 7.25 -11.45
N TYR A 401 -14.14 8.00 -10.51
CA TYR A 401 -14.12 7.67 -9.08
C TYR A 401 -15.53 7.47 -8.49
N GLN A 402 -16.49 8.31 -8.86
CA GLN A 402 -17.87 8.19 -8.41
C GLN A 402 -18.57 6.96 -9.03
N LYS A 403 -18.37 6.70 -10.32
CA LYS A 403 -18.86 5.47 -10.98
C LYS A 403 -18.25 4.20 -10.41
N ILE A 404 -17.01 4.29 -9.94
CA ILE A 404 -16.31 3.23 -9.22
C ILE A 404 -17.03 3.02 -7.88
N LYS A 405 -17.17 4.06 -7.05
CA LYS A 405 -17.87 4.00 -5.76
C LYS A 405 -19.34 3.55 -5.82
N ASP A 406 -20.04 3.87 -6.93
CA ASP A 406 -21.45 3.54 -7.13
C ASP A 406 -21.68 2.14 -7.71
N LYS A 407 -20.66 1.53 -8.33
CA LYS A 407 -20.64 0.07 -8.49
C LYS A 407 -20.38 -0.49 -7.09
N ASN A 408 -21.03 -1.59 -6.71
CA ASN A 408 -20.96 -2.21 -5.39
C ASN A 408 -19.55 -2.83 -5.11
N LEU A 409 -18.50 -2.02 -5.23
CA LEU A 409 -17.10 -2.38 -5.08
C LEU A 409 -16.76 -2.73 -3.64
N ASP A 410 -17.54 -2.28 -2.66
CA ASP A 410 -17.33 -2.74 -1.28
C ASP A 410 -17.46 -4.27 -1.20
N GLU A 411 -18.40 -4.90 -1.93
CA GLU A 411 -18.52 -6.36 -1.96
C GLU A 411 -17.39 -7.01 -2.77
N GLU A 412 -17.10 -6.53 -3.99
CA GLU A 412 -16.02 -7.09 -4.82
C GLU A 412 -14.62 -6.89 -4.21
N GLU A 413 -14.33 -5.75 -3.58
CA GLU A 413 -13.06 -5.43 -2.92
C GLU A 413 -12.93 -6.17 -1.57
N ILE A 414 -14.01 -6.31 -0.78
CA ILE A 414 -14.01 -7.21 0.39
C ILE A 414 -13.74 -8.64 -0.05
N GLN A 415 -14.35 -9.07 -1.14
CA GLN A 415 -14.23 -10.42 -1.67
C GLN A 415 -12.80 -10.65 -2.22
N VAL A 416 -12.23 -9.71 -2.97
CA VAL A 416 -10.82 -9.70 -3.41
C VAL A 416 -9.84 -9.70 -2.23
N LYS A 417 -10.02 -8.84 -1.21
CA LYS A 417 -9.18 -8.81 0.01
C LYS A 417 -9.23 -10.13 0.77
N LYS A 418 -10.42 -10.71 0.88
CA LYS A 418 -10.64 -12.02 1.49
C LYS A 418 -9.92 -13.15 0.74
N TYR A 419 -9.90 -13.09 -0.60
CA TYR A 419 -9.17 -14.06 -1.42
C TYR A 419 -7.66 -13.85 -1.38
N LEU A 420 -7.19 -12.62 -1.29
CA LEU A 420 -5.78 -12.31 -1.11
C LEU A 420 -5.23 -12.87 0.20
N ASP A 421 -5.98 -12.76 1.29
CA ASP A 421 -5.61 -13.40 2.56
C ASP A 421 -5.45 -14.91 2.42
N ILE A 422 -6.35 -15.54 1.68
CA ILE A 422 -6.31 -16.98 1.42
C ILE A 422 -5.09 -17.35 0.56
N ILE A 423 -4.80 -16.58 -0.48
CA ILE A 423 -3.67 -16.80 -1.38
C ILE A 423 -2.34 -16.60 -0.65
N ILE A 424 -2.18 -15.48 0.07
CA ILE A 424 -0.98 -15.18 0.84
C ILE A 424 -0.73 -16.27 1.88
N LYS A 425 -1.78 -16.72 2.59
CA LYS A 425 -1.70 -17.81 3.56
C LYS A 425 -1.32 -19.15 2.91
N GLU A 426 -1.83 -19.46 1.73
CA GLU A 426 -1.50 -20.70 1.01
C GLU A 426 -0.10 -20.67 0.40
N ILE A 427 0.35 -19.52 -0.13
CA ILE A 427 1.74 -19.32 -0.57
C ILE A 427 2.67 -19.49 0.65
N PHE A 428 2.34 -18.85 1.76
CA PHE A 428 3.12 -18.93 2.99
C PHE A 428 3.21 -20.37 3.52
N GLU A 429 2.10 -21.12 3.57
CA GLU A 429 2.09 -22.52 4.01
C GLU A 429 2.82 -23.45 3.02
N ALA A 430 2.77 -23.18 1.71
CA ALA A 430 3.54 -23.94 0.71
C ALA A 430 5.06 -23.74 0.87
N TYR A 431 5.50 -22.52 1.16
CA TYR A 431 6.92 -22.22 1.46
C TYR A 431 7.37 -22.83 2.78
N LYS A 432 6.50 -22.83 3.80
CA LYS A 432 6.76 -23.44 5.11
C LYS A 432 6.95 -24.95 5.03
N GLU A 433 6.19 -25.64 4.17
CA GLU A 433 6.37 -27.08 3.87
C GLU A 433 7.70 -27.38 3.18
N GLU A 434 8.29 -26.41 2.47
CA GLU A 434 9.51 -26.60 1.68
C GLU A 434 10.79 -26.20 2.43
N TYR A 435 10.75 -25.13 3.24
CA TYR A 435 11.95 -24.53 3.82
C TYR A 435 12.15 -24.73 5.32
N ASN A 436 11.23 -25.43 6.03
CA ASN A 436 11.30 -25.74 7.47
C ASN A 436 12.15 -24.71 8.25
N HIS A 437 11.51 -23.63 8.76
CA HIS A 437 12.11 -22.51 9.51
C HIS A 437 12.27 -21.15 8.78
N ILE A 438 11.32 -20.75 7.93
CA ILE A 438 11.15 -19.34 7.53
C ILE A 438 9.93 -18.77 8.26
N ASP A 439 10.12 -17.64 8.95
CA ASP A 439 9.03 -16.83 9.51
C ASP A 439 8.45 -15.92 8.39
N GLU A 440 7.17 -15.56 8.50
CA GLU A 440 6.42 -14.70 7.56
C GLU A 440 7.19 -13.44 7.16
N TYR A 441 7.97 -12.88 8.08
CA TYR A 441 8.88 -11.78 7.88
C TYR A 441 10.01 -12.08 6.88
N ASP A 442 10.74 -13.20 7.02
CA ASP A 442 11.86 -13.54 6.14
C ASP A 442 11.41 -13.88 4.71
N PHE A 443 10.19 -14.39 4.58
CA PHE A 443 9.54 -14.64 3.29
C PHE A 443 9.16 -13.34 2.58
N ILE A 444 8.43 -12.47 3.27
CA ILE A 444 8.00 -11.17 2.72
C ILE A 444 9.23 -10.30 2.43
N LYS A 445 10.22 -10.30 3.33
CA LYS A 445 11.48 -9.59 3.12
C LYS A 445 12.22 -10.09 1.88
N LYS A 446 12.32 -11.41 1.62
CA LYS A 446 12.96 -11.95 0.40
C LYS A 446 12.24 -11.57 -0.90
N ILE A 447 10.90 -11.56 -0.90
CA ILE A 447 10.10 -11.14 -2.06
C ILE A 447 10.39 -9.67 -2.42
N PHE A 448 10.60 -8.82 -1.42
CA PHE A 448 10.89 -7.39 -1.61
C PHE A 448 12.38 -7.06 -1.78
N ASP A 449 13.29 -7.78 -1.13
CA ASP A 449 14.74 -7.59 -1.26
C ASP A 449 15.22 -7.98 -2.67
N ASN A 450 14.57 -8.94 -3.33
CA ASN A 450 14.83 -9.27 -4.74
C ASN A 450 14.43 -8.16 -5.73
N ASN A 451 13.53 -7.24 -5.34
CA ASN A 451 13.27 -6.00 -6.10
C ASN A 451 14.36 -4.93 -5.86
N ASN A 452 15.22 -5.13 -4.85
CA ASN A 452 16.28 -4.23 -4.43
C ASN A 452 17.68 -4.85 -4.59
N GLU A 453 17.89 -5.83 -5.49
CA GLU A 453 19.19 -6.44 -5.80
C GLU A 453 20.21 -5.47 -6.47
N ASN A 454 20.16 -4.17 -6.13
CA ASN A 454 21.34 -3.34 -6.09
C ASN A 454 21.74 -3.18 -4.61
N GLU A 455 22.49 -4.18 -4.10
CA GLU A 455 23.16 -4.13 -2.81
C GLU A 455 23.88 -2.78 -2.61
N ILE A 456 23.45 -2.00 -1.62
CA ILE A 456 24.27 -0.92 -1.07
C ILE A 456 25.19 -1.55 -0.04
N TYR A 457 26.44 -1.78 -0.45
CA TYR A 457 27.57 -1.87 0.48
C TYR A 457 27.61 -0.57 1.29
N VAL A 458 27.39 -0.66 2.61
CA VAL A 458 27.68 0.45 3.53
C VAL A 458 29.18 0.41 3.79
N ASP A 459 29.90 1.36 3.20
CA ASP A 459 31.30 1.61 3.54
C ASP A 459 31.34 2.37 4.88
N GLU A 460 31.79 1.69 5.94
CA GLU A 460 31.85 2.21 7.32
C GLU A 460 32.85 3.38 7.47
N ASP A 461 33.69 3.64 6.45
CA ASP A 461 34.75 4.66 6.51
C ASP A 461 34.28 6.11 6.24
N LEU A 462 33.04 6.33 5.81
CA LEU A 462 32.52 7.68 5.51
C LEU A 462 32.01 8.46 6.74
N ILE A 463 31.88 7.82 7.91
CA ILE A 463 31.42 8.47 9.16
C ILE A 463 32.58 9.14 9.93
N LEU A 464 33.83 8.79 9.65
CA LEU A 464 34.98 9.26 10.43
C LEU A 464 35.63 10.57 9.92
N ASN A 465 35.27 11.09 8.74
CA ASN A 465 35.98 12.21 8.11
C ASN A 465 35.26 13.57 8.09
N GLN A 466 34.18 13.76 8.86
CA GLN A 466 33.45 15.05 8.87
C GLN A 466 33.66 15.94 10.11
N ASN A 467 34.64 15.63 10.97
CA ASN A 467 34.97 16.48 12.12
C ASN A 467 36.00 17.60 11.83
N ASP A 468 36.53 17.72 10.61
CA ASP A 468 37.69 18.61 10.33
C ASP A 468 37.50 19.69 9.25
N ALA A 469 36.27 20.03 8.85
CA ALA A 469 36.06 21.14 7.91
C ALA A 469 34.99 22.13 8.40
N GLU A 470 35.45 23.38 8.60
CA GLU A 470 34.67 24.61 8.74
C GLU A 470 34.20 25.03 10.15
N ILE A 471 35.14 25.03 11.11
CA ILE A 471 35.28 26.18 12.00
C ILE A 471 36.36 27.07 11.40
N THR A 472 35.98 28.06 10.58
CA THR A 472 36.77 29.30 10.34
C THR A 472 36.07 30.24 9.35
N SER A 473 35.17 31.07 9.83
CA SER A 473 35.15 32.50 9.47
C SER A 473 34.22 33.25 10.42
N PHE A 474 34.55 34.52 10.68
CA PHE A 474 33.97 35.43 11.69
C PHE A 474 34.49 35.28 13.12
N SER A 475 35.69 35.81 13.35
CA SER A 475 35.89 36.95 14.27
C SER A 475 37.39 37.28 14.37
N GLN A 476 37.86 38.23 13.59
CA GLN A 476 39.10 38.94 13.91
C GLN A 476 38.94 40.40 13.48
N ASP A 477 38.44 41.20 14.41
CA ASP A 477 38.87 42.57 14.56
C ASP A 477 38.94 42.88 16.06
N ILE A 478 39.96 43.64 16.43
CA ILE A 478 40.29 44.20 17.75
C ILE A 478 41.13 43.28 18.65
N PHE A 479 42.46 43.33 18.48
CA PHE A 479 43.34 44.06 19.40
C PHE A 479 44.73 44.26 18.78
N ASN A 480 45.09 45.53 18.61
CA ASN A 480 46.47 46.00 18.42
C ASN A 480 47.35 45.59 19.61
N SER A 481 48.60 45.20 19.35
CA SER A 481 49.77 46.04 19.69
C SER A 481 51.11 45.31 19.51
N SER A 482 52.05 46.04 18.91
CA SER A 482 53.51 46.04 19.12
C SER A 482 54.26 44.76 18.75
N ASP A 483 55.09 44.83 17.70
CA ASP A 483 56.56 45.06 17.79
C ASP A 483 57.25 43.78 18.28
N ASP A 484 58.37 43.28 17.79
CA ASP A 484 59.30 43.55 16.71
C ASP A 484 60.24 42.31 16.79
N ASP A 485 60.87 41.96 15.68
CA ASP A 485 62.21 41.38 15.59
C ASP A 485 62.60 40.06 16.31
N GLU A 486 62.97 39.12 15.42
CA GLU A 486 64.20 38.30 15.45
C GLU A 486 64.35 37.12 16.44
N ASP A 487 64.67 35.98 15.80
CA ASP A 487 65.26 34.69 16.23
C ASP A 487 64.40 33.61 16.92
#